data_AF-A0A7S4QAR6-F1
#
_entry.id   AF-A0A7S4QAR6-F1
#
_cell.length_a   1.000
_cell.length_b   1.000
_cell.length_c   1.000
_cell.angle_alpha   90.00
_cell.angle_beta   90.00
_cell.angle_gamma   90.00
#
_symmetry.space_group_name_H-M   'P 1'
#
loop_
_entity.id
_entity.type
_entity.pdbx_description
1 polymer ?
#
loop_
_entity_poly.entity_id
_entity_poly.type
_entity_poly.pdbx_seq_one_letter_code
_entity_poly.pdbx_strand_id
1 'polypeptide(L)'
;LKDVSPLRCLKWEAHALALPNAMAQRRGWRQLLLLLLLQPHEVCRAQEQAPALPKCDASQIEVREECPSERGFDWEAYGEVLYRARAMVFLGDVEGAKKAVHGLLQAATTPFSSAFECQPAAAATYFSLAQILAFQGFYRRALAMVQMGFVFIRDKGFSECTPWPLQGWDMMLAGRNLVHRVQQLDKQAVRLDTPWSFRTPGMRVAIVTICSYAEDEVVRVLSTQNHQLYAQLHGYSLHLFTSPDQIVPHVEAGMNVKDGVHKPFFWKVNAVRNVFDGPEKYDWVLWADCDAFFMEPERTIDSIVHMYTSNATVPTVSRPAPAKSSTRSEEELLRDLYPADPPPVSLLLAVDSTGINNGVWMLRNDAWARRFLDRWWHSDILSGPGKEHNCSDQSTMQHELIQESTMRLDSAWDAAEGPIWPREVRVTAQEDMQSFHQATAMTVASREWQEGDFIKHHPGCHYYKDPCKQLYWEAAVSFEDKARKLLQRRALN
;
A
#
# COMPACT_ATOMS: atom_id res chain seq x y z
N LEU A 1 -26.19 29.51 22.23
CA LEU A 1 -25.80 30.21 20.98
C LEU A 1 -24.81 31.29 21.37
N LYS A 2 -23.58 31.18 20.84
CA LYS A 2 -22.33 31.88 21.20
C LYS A 2 -21.58 31.27 22.40
N ASP A 3 -20.31 30.98 22.16
CA ASP A 3 -19.31 30.28 22.98
C ASP A 3 -19.45 28.77 23.19
N VAL A 4 -18.98 28.01 22.19
CA VAL A 4 -18.38 26.69 22.41
C VAL A 4 -17.13 26.57 21.52
N SER A 5 -15.96 26.48 22.17
CA SER A 5 -14.65 26.14 21.60
C SER A 5 -14.66 24.81 20.83
N PRO A 6 -13.83 24.60 19.78
CA PRO A 6 -13.93 23.42 18.93
C PRO A 6 -13.13 22.25 19.49
N LEU A 7 -13.78 21.37 20.26
CA LEU A 7 -13.33 19.99 20.43
C LEU A 7 -13.78 19.21 19.19
N ARG A 8 -12.85 18.94 18.27
CA ARG A 8 -13.11 18.20 17.01
C ARG A 8 -13.02 16.68 17.15
N CYS A 9 -12.59 16.14 18.29
CA CYS A 9 -12.81 14.74 18.62
C CYS A 9 -14.23 14.61 19.22
N LEU A 10 -15.19 14.18 18.38
CA LEU A 10 -16.59 13.82 18.64
C LEU A 10 -17.65 14.93 18.71
N LYS A 11 -18.26 15.24 17.56
CA LYS A 11 -19.70 15.53 17.46
C LYS A 11 -20.32 14.78 16.27
N TRP A 12 -20.74 13.55 16.51
CA TRP A 12 -21.75 12.84 15.70
C TRP A 12 -22.97 12.43 16.54
N GLU A 13 -23.23 13.13 17.64
CA GLU A 13 -24.45 12.96 18.44
C GLU A 13 -25.34 14.20 18.29
N ALA A 14 -26.44 14.10 17.53
CA ALA A 14 -27.67 14.87 17.81
C ALA A 14 -28.92 14.53 16.97
N HIS A 15 -28.86 13.85 15.81
CA HIS A 15 -30.05 13.74 14.94
C HIS A 15 -30.63 12.35 14.67
N ALA A 16 -30.22 11.31 15.40
CA ALA A 16 -30.76 9.95 15.22
C ALA A 16 -31.72 9.47 16.33
N LEU A 17 -32.08 10.32 17.30
CA LEU A 17 -32.98 9.94 18.40
C LEU A 17 -34.43 10.34 18.14
N ALA A 18 -35.07 9.68 17.17
CA ALA A 18 -36.53 9.61 17.08
C ALA A 18 -37.01 8.43 16.20
N LEU A 19 -36.54 7.19 16.45
CA LEU A 19 -37.18 5.99 15.88
C LEU A 19 -37.34 4.89 16.95
N PRO A 20 -38.57 4.39 17.20
CA PRO A 20 -38.81 3.32 18.15
C PRO A 20 -38.51 1.94 17.57
N ASN A 21 -37.83 1.11 18.38
CA ASN A 21 -37.79 -0.36 18.36
C ASN A 21 -37.22 -1.09 17.13
N ALA A 22 -35.88 -1.16 17.06
CA ALA A 22 -35.17 -2.29 16.46
C ALA A 22 -33.96 -2.68 17.33
N MET A 23 -34.13 -3.64 18.25
CA MET A 23 -33.09 -4.04 19.21
C MET A 23 -31.92 -4.83 18.60
N ALA A 24 -32.08 -5.41 17.40
CA ALA A 24 -31.01 -6.17 16.74
C ALA A 24 -29.95 -5.26 16.07
N GLN A 25 -30.35 -4.10 15.53
CA GLN A 25 -29.41 -3.16 14.90
C GLN A 25 -28.50 -2.45 15.91
N ARG A 26 -28.91 -2.28 17.17
CA ARG A 26 -28.13 -1.53 18.18
C ARG A 26 -26.77 -2.14 18.53
N ARG A 27 -26.55 -3.45 18.32
CA ARG A 27 -25.24 -4.09 18.61
C ARG A 27 -24.18 -3.71 17.57
N GLY A 28 -24.53 -3.72 16.28
CA GLY A 28 -23.62 -3.29 15.20
C GLY A 28 -23.24 -1.82 15.33
N TRP A 29 -24.21 -0.95 15.64
CA TRP A 29 -23.97 0.48 15.86
C TRP A 29 -23.03 0.75 17.04
N ARG A 30 -23.17 0.04 18.16
CA ARG A 30 -22.25 0.18 19.31
C ARG A 30 -20.83 -0.28 19.00
N GLN A 31 -20.65 -1.33 18.19
CA GLN A 31 -19.33 -1.80 17.77
C GLN A 31 -18.65 -0.84 16.78
N LEU A 32 -19.39 -0.27 15.84
CA LEU A 32 -18.87 0.75 14.93
C LEU A 32 -18.55 2.05 15.69
N LEU A 33 -19.42 2.49 16.61
CA LEU A 33 -19.12 3.61 17.49
C LEU A 33 -17.86 3.33 18.31
N LEU A 34 -17.71 2.14 18.91
CA LEU A 34 -16.49 1.79 19.65
C LEU A 34 -15.24 1.78 18.75
N LEU A 35 -15.32 1.27 17.52
CA LEU A 35 -14.20 1.25 16.58
C LEU A 35 -13.81 2.67 16.11
N LEU A 36 -14.78 3.58 15.98
CA LEU A 36 -14.55 4.99 15.66
C LEU A 36 -14.11 5.81 16.89
N LEU A 37 -14.50 5.39 18.10
CA LEU A 37 -14.19 6.04 19.38
C LEU A 37 -12.84 5.62 19.98
N LEU A 38 -12.30 4.46 19.57
CA LEU A 38 -10.97 4.00 19.98
C LEU A 38 -9.86 4.67 19.17
N GLN A 39 -9.93 5.99 19.00
CA GLN A 39 -8.75 6.74 18.58
C GLN A 39 -7.76 6.77 19.75
N PRO A 40 -6.48 6.40 19.55
CA PRO A 40 -5.46 6.57 20.57
C PRO A 40 -5.42 8.03 21.01
N HIS A 41 -5.31 8.26 22.32
CA HIS A 41 -5.29 9.60 22.93
C HIS A 41 -4.21 10.54 22.32
N GLU A 42 -3.17 9.95 21.74
CA GLU A 42 -2.07 10.63 21.04
C GLU A 42 -2.48 11.24 19.68
N VAL A 43 -3.44 10.63 18.97
CA VAL A 43 -3.92 11.14 17.67
C VAL A 43 -4.75 12.41 17.86
N CYS A 44 -5.63 12.46 18.86
CA CYS A 44 -6.37 13.68 19.18
C CYS A 44 -5.42 14.82 19.60
N ARG A 45 -4.31 14.54 20.30
CA ARG A 45 -3.30 15.57 20.65
C ARG A 45 -2.59 16.16 19.44
N ALA A 46 -2.21 15.33 18.46
CA ALA A 46 -1.56 15.83 17.25
C ALA A 46 -2.50 16.74 16.45
N GLN A 47 -3.81 16.45 16.46
CA GLN A 47 -4.82 17.23 15.75
C GLN A 47 -5.12 18.59 16.43
N GLU A 48 -4.98 18.68 17.76
CA GLU A 48 -5.15 19.94 18.51
C GLU A 48 -4.03 20.97 18.26
N GLN A 49 -2.84 20.51 17.86
CA GLN A 49 -1.68 21.37 17.61
C GLN A 49 -1.55 21.82 16.14
N ALA A 50 -2.30 21.21 15.23
CA ALA A 50 -2.28 21.59 13.82
C ALA A 50 -2.98 22.96 13.63
N PRO A 51 -2.40 23.88 12.84
CA PRO A 51 -3.07 25.13 12.50
C PRO A 51 -4.45 24.83 11.90
N ALA A 52 -5.47 25.58 12.34
CA ALA A 52 -6.82 25.39 11.84
C ALA A 52 -6.84 25.54 10.31
N LEU A 53 -7.12 24.45 9.60
CA LEU A 53 -7.29 24.49 8.15
C LEU A 53 -8.34 25.56 7.79
N PRO A 54 -8.16 26.29 6.67
CA PRO A 54 -9.16 27.23 6.19
C PRO A 54 -10.53 26.58 6.20
N LYS A 55 -11.57 27.32 6.61
CA LYS A 55 -12.95 26.82 6.50
C LYS A 55 -13.27 26.66 5.02
N CYS A 56 -13.10 25.45 4.51
CA CYS A 56 -13.63 25.07 3.22
C CYS A 56 -15.15 25.03 3.32
N ASP A 57 -15.83 25.71 2.40
CA ASP A 57 -17.24 25.52 2.14
C ASP A 57 -17.38 24.69 0.86
N ALA A 58 -17.38 23.37 1.00
CA ALA A 58 -17.47 22.44 -0.14
C ALA A 58 -18.75 22.62 -0.97
N SER A 59 -19.78 23.29 -0.43
CA SER A 59 -21.00 23.62 -1.17
C SER A 59 -20.77 24.67 -2.27
N GLN A 60 -19.64 25.36 -2.24
CA GLN A 60 -19.24 26.35 -3.26
C GLN A 60 -18.40 25.74 -4.38
N ILE A 61 -18.01 24.47 -4.28
CA ILE A 61 -17.23 23.79 -5.32
C ILE A 61 -18.20 22.99 -6.17
N GLU A 62 -18.32 23.35 -7.43
CA GLU A 62 -19.14 22.58 -8.36
C GLU A 62 -18.39 21.32 -8.80
N VAL A 63 -19.10 20.20 -8.92
CA VAL A 63 -18.50 18.92 -9.33
C VAL A 63 -17.74 19.04 -10.65
N ARG A 64 -18.27 19.81 -11.61
CA ARG A 64 -17.65 20.05 -12.92
C ARG A 64 -16.31 20.79 -12.87
N GLU A 65 -16.05 21.55 -11.80
CA GLU A 65 -14.77 22.26 -11.62
C GLU A 65 -13.66 21.31 -11.18
N GLU A 66 -13.98 20.35 -10.31
CA GLU A 66 -13.02 19.35 -9.83
C GLU A 66 -12.88 18.17 -10.81
N CYS A 67 -13.96 17.84 -11.51
CA CYS A 67 -14.09 16.67 -12.37
C CYS A 67 -14.66 17.02 -13.75
N PRO A 68 -13.92 17.77 -14.58
CA PRO A 68 -14.28 17.95 -15.97
C PRO A 68 -14.21 16.60 -16.69
N SER A 69 -15.24 16.26 -17.48
CA SER A 69 -15.17 15.08 -18.35
C SER A 69 -14.96 15.48 -19.80
N GLU A 70 -13.83 15.04 -20.36
CA GLU A 70 -13.55 15.16 -21.80
C GLU A 70 -14.29 14.07 -22.61
N ARG A 71 -14.62 12.94 -21.97
CA ARG A 71 -15.31 11.80 -22.60
C ARG A 71 -16.83 11.84 -22.45
N GLY A 72 -17.38 12.88 -21.83
CA GLY A 72 -18.82 13.06 -21.63
C GLY A 72 -19.41 12.17 -20.52
N PHE A 73 -18.58 11.68 -19.60
CA PHE A 73 -19.06 11.03 -18.38
C PHE A 73 -19.67 12.09 -17.45
N ASP A 74 -20.93 11.89 -17.07
CA ASP A 74 -21.66 12.83 -16.22
C ASP A 74 -21.31 12.61 -14.73
N TRP A 75 -20.23 13.26 -14.29
CA TRP A 75 -19.77 13.18 -12.90
C TRP A 75 -20.74 13.82 -11.91
N GLU A 76 -21.58 14.77 -12.34
CA GLU A 76 -22.59 15.39 -11.47
C GLU A 76 -23.71 14.40 -11.16
N ALA A 77 -24.28 13.77 -12.19
CA ALA A 77 -25.25 12.69 -12.02
C ALA A 77 -24.64 11.51 -11.23
N TYR A 78 -23.38 11.16 -11.51
CA TYR A 78 -22.65 10.13 -10.77
C TYR A 78 -22.59 10.45 -9.26
N GLY A 79 -22.24 11.68 -8.90
CA GLY A 79 -22.24 12.16 -7.52
C GLY A 79 -23.59 12.01 -6.85
N GLU A 80 -24.69 12.42 -7.50
CA GLU A 80 -26.04 12.24 -6.97
C GLU A 80 -26.37 10.76 -6.70
N VAL A 81 -26.05 9.86 -7.64
CA VAL A 81 -26.31 8.43 -7.46
C VAL A 81 -25.46 7.86 -6.32
N LEU A 82 -24.20 8.29 -6.17
CA LEU A 82 -23.35 7.89 -5.06
C LEU A 82 -23.94 8.31 -3.70
N TYR A 83 -24.42 9.56 -3.58
CA TYR A 83 -25.07 10.05 -2.36
C TYR A 83 -26.34 9.25 -2.03
N ARG A 84 -27.19 8.97 -3.02
CA ARG A 84 -28.39 8.14 -2.84
C ARG A 84 -28.04 6.71 -2.43
N ALA A 85 -27.05 6.10 -3.09
CA ALA A 85 -26.58 4.75 -2.78
C ALA A 85 -26.07 4.65 -1.33
N ARG A 86 -25.31 5.63 -0.86
CA ARG A 86 -24.85 5.70 0.54
C ARG A 86 -26.00 5.88 1.52
N ALA A 87 -27.01 6.68 1.17
CA ALA A 87 -28.15 6.93 2.04
C ALA A 87 -28.97 5.67 2.36
N MET A 88 -28.92 4.65 1.49
CA MET A 88 -29.61 3.37 1.70
C MET A 88 -29.16 2.64 2.98
N VAL A 89 -27.91 2.83 3.44
CA VAL A 89 -27.43 2.29 4.72
C VAL A 89 -28.27 2.81 5.90
N PHE A 90 -28.62 4.10 5.89
CA PHE A 90 -29.45 4.71 6.94
C PHE A 90 -30.92 4.28 6.87
N LEU A 91 -31.37 3.80 5.71
CA LEU A 91 -32.68 3.18 5.52
C LEU A 91 -32.69 1.69 5.90
N GLY A 92 -31.54 1.13 6.32
CA GLY A 92 -31.38 -0.27 6.67
C GLY A 92 -31.13 -1.21 5.48
N ASP A 93 -31.00 -0.68 4.26
CA ASP A 93 -30.70 -1.46 3.05
C ASP A 93 -29.21 -1.45 2.73
N VAL A 94 -28.43 -2.15 3.55
CA VAL A 94 -26.96 -2.24 3.43
C VAL A 94 -26.54 -2.99 2.16
N GLU A 95 -27.26 -4.07 1.80
CA GLU A 95 -26.96 -4.86 0.60
C GLU A 95 -27.27 -4.07 -0.67
N GLY A 96 -28.39 -3.34 -0.71
CA GLY A 96 -28.71 -2.42 -1.80
C GLY A 96 -27.67 -1.32 -1.94
N ALA A 97 -27.22 -0.72 -0.82
CA ALA A 97 -26.13 0.25 -0.82
C ALA A 97 -24.84 -0.32 -1.41
N LYS A 98 -24.40 -1.51 -0.94
CA LYS A 98 -23.21 -2.20 -1.43
C LYS A 98 -23.28 -2.42 -2.94
N LYS A 99 -24.40 -2.99 -3.42
CA LYS A 99 -24.61 -3.28 -4.85
C LYS A 99 -24.61 -2.01 -5.70
N ALA A 100 -25.26 -0.94 -5.24
CA ALA A 100 -25.33 0.33 -5.96
C ALA A 100 -23.96 1.01 -6.05
N VAL A 101 -23.22 1.11 -4.94
CA VAL A 101 -21.86 1.69 -4.93
C VAL A 101 -20.90 0.86 -5.77
N HIS A 102 -20.96 -0.47 -5.69
CA HIS A 102 -20.14 -1.35 -6.54
C HIS A 102 -20.45 -1.21 -8.02
N GLY A 103 -21.74 -1.11 -8.40
CA GLY A 103 -22.14 -0.87 -9.79
C GLY A 103 -21.64 0.47 -10.33
N LEU A 104 -21.69 1.53 -9.52
CA LEU A 104 -21.08 2.82 -9.87
C LEU A 104 -19.57 2.71 -10.07
N LEU A 105 -18.89 1.96 -9.21
CA LEU A 105 -17.47 1.76 -9.31
C LEU A 105 -17.09 1.02 -10.59
N GLN A 106 -17.79 -0.08 -10.91
CA GLN A 106 -17.60 -0.82 -12.16
C GLN A 106 -17.80 0.05 -13.40
N ALA A 107 -18.80 0.94 -13.38
CA ALA A 107 -19.06 1.86 -14.46
C ALA A 107 -17.92 2.88 -14.63
N ALA A 108 -17.41 3.45 -13.54
CA ALA A 108 -16.34 4.44 -13.57
C ALA A 108 -14.97 3.84 -13.96
N THR A 109 -14.72 2.57 -13.61
CA THR A 109 -13.42 1.91 -13.84
C THR A 109 -13.39 1.03 -15.09
N THR A 110 -14.30 1.21 -16.05
CA THR A 110 -14.32 0.44 -17.31
C THR A 110 -14.28 1.37 -18.52
N PRO A 111 -13.10 1.57 -19.17
CA PRO A 111 -11.77 1.07 -18.78
C PRO A 111 -11.19 1.82 -17.56
N PHE A 112 -10.27 1.19 -16.82
CA PHE A 112 -9.78 1.71 -15.53
C PHE A 112 -9.14 3.08 -15.64
N SER A 113 -8.40 3.34 -16.72
CA SER A 113 -7.81 4.65 -17.02
C SER A 113 -8.82 5.79 -17.11
N SER A 114 -10.10 5.53 -17.38
CA SER A 114 -11.14 6.57 -17.44
C SER A 114 -11.48 7.12 -16.06
N ALA A 115 -11.31 6.33 -15.00
CA ALA A 115 -11.57 6.79 -13.63
C ALA A 115 -10.62 7.92 -13.20
N PHE A 116 -9.48 8.09 -13.89
CA PHE A 116 -8.56 9.20 -13.65
C PHE A 116 -9.05 10.55 -14.18
N GLU A 117 -10.16 10.62 -14.94
CA GLU A 117 -10.82 11.91 -15.26
C GLU A 117 -11.35 12.60 -14.01
N CYS A 118 -11.82 11.83 -13.04
CA CYS A 118 -12.32 12.32 -11.76
C CYS A 118 -11.81 11.44 -10.62
N GLN A 119 -10.52 11.64 -10.31
CA GLN A 119 -9.82 10.99 -9.22
C GLN A 119 -10.59 11.03 -7.88
N PRO A 120 -11.16 12.17 -7.44
CA PRO A 120 -11.90 12.23 -6.18
C PRO A 120 -13.18 11.40 -6.19
N ALA A 121 -13.91 11.30 -7.30
CA ALA A 121 -15.10 10.43 -7.39
C ALA A 121 -14.74 8.96 -7.26
N ALA A 122 -13.71 8.52 -7.97
CA ALA A 122 -13.24 7.14 -7.90
C ALA A 122 -12.81 6.80 -6.47
N ALA A 123 -11.97 7.63 -5.86
CA ALA A 123 -11.52 7.47 -4.47
C ALA A 123 -12.70 7.48 -3.48
N ALA A 124 -13.66 8.41 -3.62
CA ALA A 124 -14.83 8.50 -2.77
C ALA A 124 -15.73 7.27 -2.89
N THR A 125 -15.84 6.68 -4.09
CA THR A 125 -16.65 5.48 -4.34
C THR A 125 -16.00 4.25 -3.72
N TYR A 126 -14.69 4.06 -3.91
CA TYR A 126 -13.92 3.03 -3.21
C TYR A 126 -14.04 3.17 -1.69
N PHE A 127 -13.88 4.38 -1.16
CA PHE A 127 -13.98 4.64 0.27
C PHE A 127 -15.38 4.38 0.82
N SER A 128 -16.43 4.76 0.08
CA SER A 128 -17.82 4.49 0.45
C SER A 128 -18.10 2.99 0.51
N LEU A 129 -17.61 2.23 -0.48
CA LEU A 129 -17.75 0.77 -0.48
C LEU A 129 -16.96 0.14 0.68
N ALA A 130 -15.76 0.64 0.97
CA ALA A 130 -14.98 0.19 2.11
C ALA A 130 -15.72 0.40 3.45
N GLN A 131 -16.36 1.54 3.64
CA GLN A 131 -17.16 1.83 4.85
C GLN A 131 -18.34 0.85 4.99
N ILE A 132 -19.05 0.56 3.90
CA ILE A 132 -20.15 -0.41 3.88
C ILE A 132 -19.63 -1.81 4.23
N LEU A 133 -18.54 -2.25 3.62
CA LEU A 133 -17.93 -3.55 3.88
C LEU A 133 -17.42 -3.69 5.32
N ALA A 134 -16.77 -2.65 5.85
CA ALA A 134 -16.32 -2.62 7.24
C ALA A 134 -17.50 -2.67 8.22
N PHE A 135 -18.62 -2.02 7.90
CA PHE A 135 -19.86 -2.10 8.69
C PHE A 135 -20.43 -3.52 8.73
N GLN A 136 -20.25 -4.29 7.65
CA GLN A 136 -20.63 -5.70 7.57
C GLN A 136 -19.61 -6.65 8.20
N GLY A 137 -18.47 -6.14 8.67
CA GLY A 137 -17.41 -6.91 9.28
C GLY A 137 -16.43 -7.53 8.28
N PHE A 138 -16.42 -7.09 7.01
CA PHE A 138 -15.49 -7.54 5.96
C PHE A 138 -14.23 -6.65 5.92
N TYR A 139 -13.37 -6.78 6.93
CA TYR A 139 -12.24 -5.89 7.15
C TYR A 139 -11.12 -6.02 6.11
N ARG A 140 -10.81 -7.24 5.62
CA ARG A 140 -9.76 -7.41 4.59
C ARG A 140 -10.19 -6.76 3.29
N ARG A 141 -11.46 -6.97 2.89
CA ARG A 141 -11.99 -6.34 1.67
C ARG A 141 -12.16 -4.84 1.83
N ALA A 142 -12.60 -4.36 2.99
CA ALA A 142 -12.62 -2.92 3.28
C ALA A 142 -11.23 -2.30 3.15
N LEU A 143 -10.18 -2.95 3.68
CA LEU A 143 -8.80 -2.48 3.52
C LEU A 143 -8.40 -2.42 2.04
N ALA A 144 -8.67 -3.50 1.28
CA ALA A 144 -8.35 -3.55 -0.14
C ALA A 144 -9.05 -2.42 -0.93
N MET A 145 -10.31 -2.10 -0.61
CA MET A 145 -11.04 -0.98 -1.20
C MET A 145 -10.42 0.38 -0.83
N VAL A 146 -10.06 0.60 0.43
CA VAL A 146 -9.36 1.83 0.83
C VAL A 146 -8.04 1.97 0.07
N GLN A 147 -7.24 0.90 0.02
CA GLN A 147 -5.98 0.89 -0.72
C GLN A 147 -6.25 1.18 -2.21
N MET A 148 -7.22 0.54 -2.85
CA MET A 148 -7.57 0.86 -4.23
C MET A 148 -7.99 2.32 -4.44
N GLY A 149 -8.70 2.94 -3.50
CA GLY A 149 -8.98 4.37 -3.58
C GLY A 149 -7.71 5.22 -3.57
N PHE A 150 -6.67 4.82 -2.82
CA PHE A 150 -5.38 5.52 -2.79
C PHE A 150 -4.66 5.58 -4.13
N VAL A 151 -5.00 4.70 -5.09
CA VAL A 151 -4.46 4.74 -6.46
C VAL A 151 -4.73 6.09 -7.14
N PHE A 152 -5.82 6.77 -6.79
CA PHE A 152 -6.32 7.99 -7.46
C PHE A 152 -5.88 9.32 -6.82
N ILE A 153 -5.34 9.32 -5.59
CA ILE A 153 -5.21 10.53 -4.75
C ILE A 153 -3.75 10.86 -4.38
N ARG A 154 -2.79 10.05 -4.83
CA ARG A 154 -1.36 10.21 -4.45
C ARG A 154 -0.70 11.46 -5.03
N ASP A 155 -1.18 11.96 -6.16
CA ASP A 155 -0.54 13.03 -6.91
C ASP A 155 -0.75 14.44 -6.38
N LYS A 156 -2.00 14.76 -6.02
CA LYS A 156 -2.40 16.12 -5.63
C LYS A 156 -2.42 16.28 -4.10
N GLY A 157 -2.04 15.22 -3.38
CA GLY A 157 -2.42 15.04 -2.00
C GLY A 157 -3.93 15.00 -1.85
N PHE A 158 -4.38 15.01 -0.61
CA PHE A 158 -5.79 15.08 -0.33
C PHE A 158 -6.29 16.52 -0.36
N SER A 159 -7.27 16.80 -1.22
CA SER A 159 -8.11 17.96 -0.99
C SER A 159 -9.04 17.64 0.16
N GLU A 160 -8.89 18.36 1.28
CA GLU A 160 -9.90 18.35 2.35
C GLU A 160 -11.16 19.15 1.96
N CYS A 161 -11.17 19.69 0.74
CA CYS A 161 -12.19 20.56 0.20
C CYS A 161 -12.71 20.00 -1.11
N THR A 162 -13.71 19.12 -1.04
CA THR A 162 -14.27 18.44 -2.19
C THR A 162 -15.79 18.24 -2.02
N PRO A 163 -16.63 18.39 -3.07
CA PRO A 163 -18.05 18.04 -3.06
C PRO A 163 -18.28 16.53 -2.97
N TRP A 164 -17.23 15.72 -3.14
CA TRP A 164 -17.30 14.27 -2.99
C TRP A 164 -17.33 13.89 -1.51
N PRO A 165 -18.00 12.80 -1.13
CA PRO A 165 -18.15 12.44 0.27
C PRO A 165 -16.90 11.70 0.78
N LEU A 166 -15.75 12.36 0.66
CA LEU A 166 -14.40 11.90 0.96
C LEU A 166 -13.63 13.05 1.62
N GLN A 167 -13.00 12.77 2.75
CA GLN A 167 -11.94 13.60 3.32
C GLN A 167 -10.68 12.78 3.38
N GLY A 168 -9.54 13.42 3.12
CA GLY A 168 -8.30 12.68 2.97
C GLY A 168 -7.81 12.06 4.25
N TRP A 169 -7.81 12.89 5.29
CA TRP A 169 -7.49 12.45 6.63
C TRP A 169 -8.39 11.31 7.10
N ASP A 170 -9.70 11.36 6.81
CA ASP A 170 -10.64 10.30 7.15
C ASP A 170 -10.28 8.97 6.47
N MET A 171 -9.94 9.02 5.19
CA MET A 171 -9.54 7.84 4.43
C MET A 171 -8.23 7.25 4.93
N MET A 172 -7.27 8.09 5.30
CA MET A 172 -5.99 7.66 5.83
C MET A 172 -6.10 7.05 7.24
N LEU A 173 -6.91 7.66 8.11
CA LEU A 173 -7.21 7.09 9.43
C LEU A 173 -7.94 5.75 9.30
N ALA A 174 -8.89 5.65 8.36
CA ALA A 174 -9.54 4.38 8.05
C ALA A 174 -8.53 3.33 7.57
N GLY A 175 -7.63 3.70 6.65
CA GLY A 175 -6.53 2.86 6.19
C GLY A 175 -5.67 2.35 7.34
N ARG A 176 -5.19 3.23 8.22
CA ARG A 176 -4.39 2.87 9.40
C ARG A 176 -5.14 1.88 10.32
N ASN A 177 -6.39 2.18 10.63
CA ASN A 177 -7.20 1.34 11.53
C ASN A 177 -7.47 -0.04 10.91
N LEU A 178 -7.76 -0.08 9.60
CA LEU A 178 -7.98 -1.31 8.86
C LEU A 178 -6.69 -2.13 8.73
N VAL A 179 -5.53 -1.51 8.46
CA VAL A 179 -4.23 -2.20 8.49
C VAL A 179 -4.00 -2.85 9.84
N HIS A 180 -4.18 -2.11 10.94
CA HIS A 180 -4.01 -2.67 12.28
C HIS A 180 -4.98 -3.84 12.54
N ARG A 181 -6.24 -3.70 12.12
CA ARG A 181 -7.26 -4.74 12.29
C ARG A 181 -6.95 -5.99 11.46
N VAL A 182 -6.60 -5.82 10.20
CA VAL A 182 -6.21 -6.91 9.29
C VAL A 182 -4.95 -7.58 9.80
N GLN A 183 -3.94 -6.81 10.23
CA GLN A 183 -2.77 -7.37 10.91
C GLN A 183 -3.16 -8.20 12.13
N GLN A 184 -4.17 -7.82 12.93
CA GLN A 184 -4.64 -8.66 14.04
C GLN A 184 -5.34 -9.94 13.57
N LEU A 185 -6.10 -9.89 12.48
CA LEU A 185 -6.70 -11.09 11.87
C LEU A 185 -5.61 -12.00 11.27
N ASP A 186 -4.56 -11.38 10.75
CA ASP A 186 -3.37 -12.00 10.19
C ASP A 186 -2.29 -12.20 11.25
N LYS A 187 -2.51 -11.92 12.55
CA LYS A 187 -1.47 -12.07 13.60
C LYS A 187 -1.11 -13.54 13.84
N GLN A 188 -1.85 -14.43 13.19
CA GLN A 188 -1.53 -15.84 13.06
C GLN A 188 -0.67 -16.14 11.81
N ALA A 189 -0.48 -15.22 10.85
CA ALA A 189 0.41 -15.32 9.68
C ALA A 189 1.89 -15.18 10.09
N VAL A 190 2.32 -16.14 10.89
CA VAL A 190 3.62 -16.80 10.95
C VAL A 190 4.86 -15.99 10.56
N ARG A 191 5.15 -14.92 11.32
CA ARG A 191 6.53 -14.42 11.42
C ARG A 191 7.34 -15.46 12.18
N LEU A 192 8.30 -16.10 11.51
CA LEU A 192 9.26 -16.98 12.18
C LEU A 192 10.24 -16.15 13.02
N ASP A 193 10.60 -16.70 14.18
CA ASP A 193 11.74 -16.20 14.94
C ASP A 193 13.04 -16.64 14.26
N THR A 194 13.45 -15.87 13.26
CA THR A 194 14.65 -16.11 12.45
C THR A 194 15.81 -15.27 12.98
N PRO A 195 16.96 -15.87 13.33
CA PRO A 195 18.15 -15.11 13.70
C PRO A 195 18.53 -14.11 12.61
N TRP A 196 18.88 -12.88 13.00
CA TRP A 196 19.20 -11.80 12.04
C TRP A 196 20.32 -12.16 11.08
N SER A 197 21.29 -12.95 11.54
CA SER A 197 22.44 -13.39 10.77
C SER A 197 22.19 -14.68 9.97
N PHE A 198 20.97 -15.23 9.98
CA PHE A 198 20.62 -16.46 9.28
C PHE A 198 21.01 -16.39 7.80
N ARG A 199 21.55 -17.47 7.24
CA ARG A 199 21.90 -17.59 5.82
C ARG A 199 21.28 -18.86 5.26
N THR A 200 20.64 -18.75 4.10
CA THR A 200 20.14 -19.91 3.37
C THR A 200 21.29 -20.46 2.53
N PRO A 201 21.77 -21.71 2.76
CA PRO A 201 22.90 -22.25 1.99
C PRO A 201 22.64 -22.22 0.49
N GLY A 202 23.57 -21.63 -0.26
CA GLY A 202 23.51 -21.55 -1.72
C GLY A 202 22.53 -20.52 -2.29
N MET A 203 21.76 -19.79 -1.46
CA MET A 203 20.86 -18.75 -1.95
C MET A 203 21.66 -17.56 -2.48
N ARG A 204 21.36 -17.17 -3.72
CA ARG A 204 21.98 -16.03 -4.40
C ARG A 204 21.01 -14.86 -4.41
N VAL A 205 21.47 -13.74 -3.87
CA VAL A 205 20.69 -12.51 -3.76
C VAL A 205 21.40 -11.39 -4.52
N ALA A 206 20.64 -10.66 -5.32
CA ALA A 206 21.06 -9.40 -5.89
C ALA A 206 20.30 -8.23 -5.25
N ILE A 207 21.00 -7.13 -5.01
CA ILE A 207 20.44 -5.83 -4.66
C ILE A 207 20.43 -4.99 -5.94
N VAL A 208 19.30 -4.39 -6.26
CA VAL A 208 19.11 -3.57 -7.46
C VAL A 208 18.62 -2.20 -7.05
N THR A 209 19.29 -1.17 -7.55
CA THR A 209 18.91 0.22 -7.28
C THR A 209 19.19 1.11 -8.49
N ILE A 210 18.42 2.19 -8.62
CA ILE A 210 18.68 3.26 -9.59
C ILE A 210 18.94 4.55 -8.81
N CYS A 211 20.14 5.12 -8.98
CA CYS A 211 20.53 6.40 -8.43
C CYS A 211 20.95 7.36 -9.55
N SER A 212 19.97 7.87 -10.30
CA SER A 212 20.19 8.78 -11.44
C SER A 212 20.20 10.27 -11.07
N TYR A 213 20.41 10.61 -9.79
CA TYR A 213 20.67 11.99 -9.35
C TYR A 213 22.03 12.46 -9.88
N ALA A 214 22.31 13.77 -9.81
CA ALA A 214 23.64 14.29 -10.12
C ALA A 214 24.71 13.63 -9.23
N GLU A 215 25.93 13.49 -9.75
CA GLU A 215 27.01 12.74 -9.09
C GLU A 215 27.38 13.28 -7.71
N ASP A 216 27.20 14.58 -7.49
CA ASP A 216 27.47 15.32 -6.26
C ASP A 216 26.25 15.44 -5.33
N GLU A 217 25.07 14.98 -5.74
CA GLU A 217 23.89 14.99 -4.86
C GLU A 217 24.11 14.01 -3.70
N VAL A 218 23.95 14.54 -2.47
CA VAL A 218 24.26 13.85 -1.21
C VAL A 218 23.59 12.47 -1.13
N VAL A 219 22.33 12.37 -1.57
CA VAL A 219 21.59 11.11 -1.57
C VAL A 219 22.28 10.04 -2.42
N ARG A 220 22.78 10.39 -3.61
CA ARG A 220 23.45 9.44 -4.51
C ARG A 220 24.77 8.97 -3.90
N VAL A 221 25.57 9.89 -3.37
CA VAL A 221 26.87 9.57 -2.76
C VAL A 221 26.68 8.64 -1.57
N LEU A 222 25.86 9.04 -0.60
CA LEU A 222 25.69 8.31 0.66
C LEU A 222 24.94 6.98 0.45
N SER A 223 23.92 6.95 -0.40
CA SER A 223 23.18 5.72 -0.68
C SER A 223 24.03 4.69 -1.41
N THR A 224 24.80 5.12 -2.42
CA THR A 224 25.75 4.24 -3.12
C THR A 224 26.73 3.59 -2.14
N GLN A 225 27.30 4.37 -1.23
CA GLN A 225 28.21 3.86 -0.20
C GLN A 225 27.52 2.89 0.76
N ASN A 226 26.32 3.24 1.24
CA ASN A 226 25.51 2.41 2.14
C ASN A 226 25.19 1.04 1.50
N HIS A 227 24.68 1.03 0.26
CA HIS A 227 24.31 -0.18 -0.46
C HIS A 227 25.54 -1.04 -0.79
N GLN A 228 26.65 -0.42 -1.23
CA GLN A 228 27.91 -1.11 -1.49
C GLN A 228 28.46 -1.79 -0.24
N LEU A 229 28.51 -1.06 0.88
CA LEU A 229 29.01 -1.60 2.14
C LEU A 229 28.12 -2.75 2.64
N TYR A 230 26.80 -2.60 2.60
CA TYR A 230 25.87 -3.68 2.97
C TYR A 230 26.04 -4.92 2.08
N ALA A 231 26.10 -4.75 0.75
CA ALA A 231 26.30 -5.83 -0.19
C ALA A 231 27.62 -6.59 0.09
N GLN A 232 28.71 -5.86 0.34
CA GLN A 232 30.03 -6.43 0.67
C GLN A 232 30.02 -7.20 2.00
N LEU A 233 29.36 -6.69 3.04
CA LEU A 233 29.29 -7.33 4.37
C LEU A 233 28.66 -8.73 4.34
N HIS A 234 27.79 -8.98 3.37
CA HIS A 234 27.01 -10.21 3.26
C HIS A 234 27.33 -11.04 2.00
N GLY A 235 28.14 -10.53 1.08
CA GLY A 235 28.46 -11.20 -0.18
C GLY A 235 27.27 -11.24 -1.15
N TYR A 236 26.50 -10.17 -1.21
CA TYR A 236 25.44 -9.98 -2.20
C TYR A 236 25.97 -9.26 -3.44
N SER A 237 25.40 -9.53 -4.61
CA SER A 237 25.69 -8.74 -5.82
C SER A 237 24.93 -7.42 -5.77
N LEU A 238 25.57 -6.31 -6.13
CA LEU A 238 24.93 -5.00 -6.25
C LEU A 238 24.90 -4.57 -7.72
N HIS A 239 23.70 -4.35 -8.25
CA HIS A 239 23.45 -3.77 -9.56
C HIS A 239 22.98 -2.32 -9.39
N LEU A 240 23.95 -1.40 -9.45
CA LEU A 240 23.72 0.04 -9.34
C LEU A 240 23.62 0.66 -10.74
N PHE A 241 22.43 1.16 -11.08
CA PHE A 241 22.20 1.91 -12.30
C PHE A 241 22.22 3.41 -12.00
N THR A 242 23.10 4.16 -12.67
CA THR A 242 23.26 5.61 -12.49
C THR A 242 22.69 6.41 -13.66
N SER A 243 22.29 5.76 -14.75
CA SER A 243 21.66 6.40 -15.90
C SER A 243 20.70 5.43 -16.62
N PRO A 244 19.68 5.94 -17.34
CA PRO A 244 18.79 5.09 -18.14
C PRO A 244 19.53 4.34 -19.26
N ASP A 245 20.69 4.81 -19.71
CA ASP A 245 21.48 4.15 -20.75
C ASP A 245 22.06 2.80 -20.32
N GLN A 246 22.20 2.58 -19.02
CA GLN A 246 22.65 1.31 -18.46
C GLN A 246 21.53 0.27 -18.41
N ILE A 247 20.27 0.68 -18.57
CA ILE A 247 19.10 -0.20 -18.52
C ILE A 247 18.79 -0.65 -19.95
N VAL A 248 19.20 -1.87 -20.27
CA VAL A 248 19.00 -2.48 -21.59
C VAL A 248 17.49 -2.65 -21.88
N PRO A 249 17.01 -2.31 -23.09
CA PRO A 249 15.63 -2.58 -23.50
C PRO A 249 15.36 -4.09 -23.67
N HIS A 250 14.19 -4.55 -23.25
CA HIS A 250 13.68 -5.90 -23.54
C HIS A 250 12.71 -5.85 -24.71
N VAL A 251 13.23 -6.01 -25.92
CA VAL A 251 12.46 -5.87 -27.17
C VAL A 251 11.27 -6.82 -27.22
N GLU A 252 11.47 -8.10 -26.86
CA GLU A 252 10.40 -9.12 -26.88
C GLU A 252 9.28 -8.81 -25.88
N ALA A 253 9.62 -8.23 -24.74
CA ALA A 253 8.68 -7.85 -23.70
C ALA A 253 8.18 -6.40 -23.85
N GLY A 254 8.55 -5.68 -24.92
CA GLY A 254 8.13 -4.29 -25.11
C GLY A 254 8.63 -3.31 -24.04
N MET A 255 9.68 -3.65 -23.26
CA MET A 255 10.17 -2.79 -22.19
C MET A 255 11.31 -1.90 -22.65
N ASN A 256 11.07 -0.59 -22.67
CA ASN A 256 12.08 0.40 -22.98
C ASN A 256 11.92 1.64 -22.09
N VAL A 257 12.91 1.93 -21.27
CA VAL A 257 12.90 3.09 -20.36
C VAL A 257 12.88 4.45 -21.08
N LYS A 258 13.07 4.46 -22.40
CA LYS A 258 13.05 5.65 -23.27
C LYS A 258 11.82 5.72 -24.19
N ASP A 259 10.74 5.01 -23.87
CA ASP A 259 9.53 4.96 -24.71
C ASP A 259 8.63 6.21 -24.64
N GLY A 260 8.90 7.15 -23.72
CA GLY A 260 8.08 8.34 -23.51
C GLY A 260 6.71 8.07 -22.86
N VAL A 261 6.49 6.84 -22.39
CA VAL A 261 5.33 6.42 -21.60
C VAL A 261 5.73 6.29 -20.13
N HIS A 262 6.84 5.61 -19.88
CA HIS A 262 7.30 5.28 -18.54
C HIS A 262 8.19 6.38 -17.94
N LYS A 263 7.69 7.01 -16.88
CA LYS A 263 8.45 7.99 -16.07
C LYS A 263 9.63 7.30 -15.34
N PRO A 264 10.65 8.05 -14.88
CA PRO A 264 11.87 7.46 -14.30
C PRO A 264 11.67 6.46 -13.16
N PHE A 265 10.66 6.66 -12.32
CA PHE A 265 10.34 5.73 -11.24
C PHE A 265 9.89 4.34 -11.73
N PHE A 266 9.40 4.18 -12.97
CA PHE A 266 9.10 2.86 -13.57
C PHE A 266 10.33 2.09 -14.02
N TRP A 267 11.48 2.74 -14.17
CA TRP A 267 12.69 2.10 -14.68
C TRP A 267 13.13 0.92 -13.82
N LYS A 268 12.70 0.87 -12.54
CA LYS A 268 12.89 -0.24 -11.61
C LYS A 268 12.39 -1.58 -12.15
N VAL A 269 11.27 -1.58 -12.86
CA VAL A 269 10.67 -2.80 -13.44
C VAL A 269 11.62 -3.39 -14.48
N ASN A 270 12.12 -2.56 -15.39
CA ASN A 270 13.03 -2.99 -16.45
C ASN A 270 14.45 -3.29 -15.92
N ALA A 271 14.92 -2.53 -14.92
CA ALA A 271 16.20 -2.80 -14.26
C ALA A 271 16.21 -4.18 -13.56
N VAL A 272 15.16 -4.53 -12.83
CA VAL A 272 15.02 -5.87 -12.23
C VAL A 272 14.89 -6.94 -13.32
N ARG A 273 14.19 -6.67 -14.42
CA ARG A 273 14.12 -7.59 -15.57
C ARG A 273 15.50 -7.86 -16.18
N ASN A 274 16.34 -6.84 -16.35
CA ASN A 274 17.74 -7.00 -16.80
C ASN A 274 18.53 -7.93 -15.88
N VAL A 275 18.36 -7.81 -14.57
CA VAL A 275 19.04 -8.67 -13.59
C VAL A 275 18.50 -10.11 -13.61
N PHE A 276 17.20 -10.30 -13.85
CA PHE A 276 16.60 -11.62 -14.04
C PHE A 276 17.12 -12.36 -15.28
N ASP A 277 17.32 -11.62 -16.37
CA ASP A 277 17.73 -12.15 -17.68
C ASP A 277 19.24 -12.18 -17.89
N GLY A 278 20.00 -11.54 -16.98
CA GLY A 278 21.44 -11.53 -16.98
C GLY A 278 22.10 -12.92 -16.93
N PRO A 279 23.42 -12.97 -17.18
CA PRO A 279 24.19 -14.22 -17.15
C PRO A 279 24.26 -14.81 -15.73
N GLU A 280 24.35 -13.95 -14.72
CA GLU A 280 24.25 -14.34 -13.33
C GLU A 280 22.80 -14.68 -12.99
N LYS A 281 22.59 -15.82 -12.34
CA LYS A 281 21.28 -16.23 -11.86
C LYS A 281 21.18 -15.92 -10.37
N TYR A 282 20.09 -15.28 -9.98
CA TYR A 282 19.77 -14.99 -8.58
C TYR A 282 18.46 -15.68 -8.24
N ASP A 283 18.33 -16.15 -7.00
CA ASP A 283 17.09 -16.71 -6.49
C ASP A 283 16.13 -15.59 -6.07
N TRP A 284 16.69 -14.52 -5.49
CA TRP A 284 15.96 -13.33 -5.06
C TRP A 284 16.65 -12.05 -5.53
N VAL A 285 15.84 -11.07 -5.89
CA VAL A 285 16.24 -9.70 -6.13
C VAL A 285 15.57 -8.80 -5.10
N LEU A 286 16.35 -8.04 -4.35
CA LEU A 286 15.88 -6.92 -3.54
C LEU A 286 15.97 -5.65 -4.37
N TRP A 287 14.84 -5.01 -4.62
CA TRP A 287 14.80 -3.63 -5.08
C TRP A 287 14.89 -2.68 -3.89
N ALA A 288 15.74 -1.66 -3.99
CA ALA A 288 15.80 -0.55 -3.03
C ALA A 288 15.95 0.79 -3.79
N ASP A 289 15.04 1.73 -3.52
CA ASP A 289 15.14 3.10 -4.04
C ASP A 289 16.42 3.77 -3.51
N CYS A 290 16.90 4.78 -4.24
CA CYS A 290 18.14 5.47 -3.89
C CYS A 290 18.07 6.19 -2.53
N ASP A 291 16.88 6.52 -2.04
CA ASP A 291 16.65 7.17 -0.75
C ASP A 291 16.25 6.17 0.37
N ALA A 292 16.41 4.87 0.12
CA ALA A 292 16.24 3.79 1.09
C ALA A 292 17.60 3.32 1.62
N PHE A 293 17.87 3.54 2.90
CA PHE A 293 19.15 3.21 3.54
C PHE A 293 19.03 1.96 4.40
N PHE A 294 19.96 1.03 4.25
CA PHE A 294 20.15 -0.04 5.23
C PHE A 294 20.57 0.55 6.56
N MET A 295 19.96 0.08 7.64
CA MET A 295 20.19 0.57 9.01
C MET A 295 20.74 -0.51 9.95
N GLU A 296 20.54 -1.79 9.60
CA GLU A 296 20.98 -2.94 10.41
C GLU A 296 21.97 -3.83 9.66
N PRO A 297 23.30 -3.62 9.82
CA PRO A 297 24.34 -4.35 9.07
C PRO A 297 24.51 -5.81 9.50
N GLU A 298 23.92 -6.23 10.62
CA GLU A 298 23.96 -7.64 11.06
C GLU A 298 22.83 -8.46 10.43
N ARG A 299 21.74 -7.80 10.02
CA ARG A 299 20.55 -8.44 9.46
C ARG A 299 20.75 -8.79 8.00
N THR A 300 20.57 -10.05 7.65
CA THR A 300 20.72 -10.57 6.29
C THR A 300 19.39 -10.52 5.54
N ILE A 301 19.45 -10.36 4.21
CA ILE A 301 18.29 -10.53 3.33
C ILE A 301 17.73 -11.96 3.43
N ASP A 302 18.62 -12.95 3.59
CA ASP A 302 18.27 -14.35 3.83
C ASP A 302 17.34 -14.54 5.04
N SER A 303 17.61 -13.83 6.14
CA SER A 303 16.79 -13.93 7.35
C SER A 303 15.35 -13.49 7.09
N ILE A 304 15.16 -12.43 6.28
CA ILE A 304 13.85 -11.90 5.92
C ILE A 304 13.13 -12.87 4.98
N VAL A 305 13.82 -13.37 3.94
CA VAL A 305 13.23 -14.40 3.05
C VAL A 305 12.79 -15.60 3.86
N HIS A 306 13.67 -16.13 4.71
CA HIS A 306 13.36 -17.30 5.52
C HIS A 306 12.17 -17.02 6.47
N MET A 307 12.14 -15.84 7.09
CA MET A 307 11.09 -15.40 8.00
C MET A 307 9.70 -15.44 7.37
N TYR A 308 9.57 -15.03 6.11
CA TYR A 308 8.27 -14.86 5.43
C TYR A 308 7.90 -15.97 4.44
N THR A 309 8.85 -16.85 4.08
CA THR A 309 8.61 -17.89 3.05
C THR A 309 8.57 -19.31 3.60
N SER A 310 9.19 -19.57 4.75
CA SER A 310 9.36 -20.95 5.24
C SER A 310 8.09 -21.57 5.84
N ASN A 311 7.09 -20.74 6.20
CA ASN A 311 5.80 -21.20 6.74
C ASN A 311 4.63 -20.99 5.78
N ALA A 312 4.88 -21.15 4.48
CA ALA A 312 3.86 -21.02 3.44
C ALA A 312 2.63 -21.95 3.63
N THR A 313 2.70 -22.96 4.51
CA THR A 313 1.70 -24.02 4.67
C THR A 313 0.57 -23.77 5.68
N VAL A 314 0.53 -22.65 6.40
CA VAL A 314 -0.55 -22.41 7.38
C VAL A 314 -1.49 -21.30 6.92
N PRO A 315 -2.63 -21.61 6.25
CA PRO A 315 -3.73 -20.67 6.17
C PRO A 315 -4.26 -20.45 7.58
N THR A 316 -3.84 -19.35 8.21
CA THR A 316 -4.23 -19.00 9.57
C THR A 316 -5.59 -18.34 9.68
N VAL A 317 -6.51 -18.76 8.82
CA VAL A 317 -7.91 -18.49 9.06
C VAL A 317 -8.43 -19.68 9.83
N SER A 318 -8.64 -19.46 11.13
CA SER A 318 -9.46 -20.34 11.96
C SER A 318 -10.80 -20.53 11.23
N ARG A 319 -10.96 -21.68 10.57
CA ARG A 319 -12.08 -21.98 9.68
C ARG A 319 -13.39 -21.62 10.39
N PRO A 320 -14.12 -20.57 9.96
CA PRO A 320 -15.43 -20.30 10.53
C PRO A 320 -16.33 -21.52 10.30
N ALA A 321 -17.18 -21.84 11.28
CA ALA A 321 -18.08 -22.97 11.16
C ALA A 321 -18.99 -22.78 9.93
N PRO A 322 -19.16 -23.82 9.09
CA PRO A 322 -19.77 -23.67 7.78
C PRO A 322 -21.22 -23.16 7.86
N ALA A 323 -21.52 -22.12 7.08
CA ALA A 323 -22.85 -21.57 6.95
C ALA A 323 -23.59 -22.35 5.85
N LYS A 324 -24.67 -23.04 6.22
CA LYS A 324 -25.46 -23.88 5.31
C LYS A 324 -26.24 -23.03 4.29
N SER A 325 -25.64 -22.63 3.16
CA SER A 325 -26.36 -22.27 1.93
C SER A 325 -25.46 -21.64 0.85
N SER A 326 -24.95 -22.43 -0.11
CA SER A 326 -24.70 -21.98 -1.49
C SER A 326 -24.48 -23.18 -2.43
N THR A 327 -24.70 -22.94 -3.73
CA THR A 327 -24.74 -23.94 -4.83
C THR A 327 -23.38 -24.48 -5.26
N ARG A 328 -22.29 -23.83 -4.85
CA ARG A 328 -20.93 -24.37 -4.85
C ARG A 328 -20.61 -24.74 -3.41
N SER A 329 -20.17 -25.97 -3.15
CA SER A 329 -19.91 -26.35 -1.76
C SER A 329 -18.88 -25.38 -1.17
N GLU A 330 -19.17 -24.81 0.00
CA GLU A 330 -18.26 -23.92 0.74
C GLU A 330 -16.84 -24.52 0.83
N GLU A 331 -16.77 -25.85 0.84
CA GLU A 331 -15.53 -26.62 0.83
C GLU A 331 -14.71 -26.48 -0.47
N GLU A 332 -15.33 -26.47 -1.65
CA GLU A 332 -14.62 -26.19 -2.91
C GLU A 332 -14.04 -24.79 -2.93
N LEU A 333 -14.79 -23.81 -2.42
CA LEU A 333 -14.34 -22.42 -2.33
C LEU A 333 -13.19 -22.29 -1.34
N LEU A 334 -13.27 -22.94 -0.17
CA LEU A 334 -12.16 -22.95 0.79
C LEU A 334 -10.92 -23.64 0.23
N ARG A 335 -11.04 -24.70 -0.58
CA ARG A 335 -9.89 -25.30 -1.30
C ARG A 335 -9.31 -24.34 -2.35
N ASP A 336 -10.17 -23.59 -3.02
CA ASP A 336 -9.80 -22.56 -3.98
C ASP A 336 -9.23 -21.29 -3.33
N LEU A 337 -9.40 -21.09 -2.03
CA LEU A 337 -8.76 -20.01 -1.26
C LEU A 337 -7.47 -20.50 -0.59
N TYR A 338 -7.51 -21.71 -0.06
CA TYR A 338 -6.45 -22.34 0.72
C TYR A 338 -6.12 -23.72 0.14
N PRO A 339 -5.27 -23.76 -0.89
CA PRO A 339 -4.91 -25.01 -1.53
C PRO A 339 -4.01 -25.82 -0.58
N ALA A 340 -4.05 -27.15 -0.67
CA ALA A 340 -3.20 -28.00 0.17
C ALA A 340 -1.70 -27.77 -0.07
N ASP A 341 -1.35 -27.37 -1.29
CA ASP A 341 0.01 -26.99 -1.70
C ASP A 341 -0.03 -25.56 -2.26
N PRO A 342 0.12 -24.54 -1.40
CA PRO A 342 0.13 -23.15 -1.86
C PRO A 342 1.34 -22.89 -2.76
N PRO A 343 1.18 -22.06 -3.80
CA PRO A 343 2.30 -21.71 -4.64
C PRO A 343 3.39 -21.05 -3.78
N PRO A 344 4.66 -21.20 -4.18
CA PRO A 344 5.76 -20.56 -3.47
C PRO A 344 5.56 -19.04 -3.46
N VAL A 345 6.06 -18.41 -2.40
CA VAL A 345 6.10 -16.96 -2.31
C VAL A 345 7.10 -16.43 -3.33
N SER A 346 6.64 -15.53 -4.17
CA SER A 346 7.43 -14.88 -5.21
C SER A 346 7.66 -13.39 -4.94
N LEU A 347 6.84 -12.72 -4.12
CA LEU A 347 6.97 -11.28 -3.82
C LEU A 347 6.83 -11.02 -2.30
N LEU A 348 7.80 -10.32 -1.73
CA LEU A 348 7.74 -9.76 -0.38
C LEU A 348 7.67 -8.23 -0.48
N LEU A 349 6.68 -7.63 0.17
CA LEU A 349 6.53 -6.17 0.22
C LEU A 349 6.00 -5.72 1.58
N ALA A 350 6.19 -4.46 1.93
CA ALA A 350 5.57 -3.86 3.12
C ALA A 350 4.31 -3.08 2.73
N VAL A 351 3.35 -3.01 3.65
CA VAL A 351 2.13 -2.22 3.49
C VAL A 351 2.05 -1.12 4.54
N ASP A 352 1.50 0.03 4.17
CA ASP A 352 1.16 1.16 5.03
C ASP A 352 -0.34 1.48 4.95
N SER A 353 -0.76 2.58 5.60
CA SER A 353 -2.16 3.00 5.60
C SER A 353 -2.71 3.32 4.21
N THR A 354 -1.83 3.64 3.26
CA THR A 354 -2.14 4.03 1.88
C THR A 354 -2.02 2.88 0.88
N GLY A 355 -1.69 1.67 1.35
CA GLY A 355 -1.49 0.50 0.50
C GLY A 355 -0.08 -0.01 0.54
N ILE A 356 0.55 -0.17 -0.62
CA ILE A 356 1.95 -0.53 -0.72
C ILE A 356 2.80 0.72 -0.89
N ASN A 357 4.04 0.66 -0.42
CA ASN A 357 5.10 1.51 -0.94
C ASN A 357 6.12 0.61 -1.64
N ASN A 358 6.48 0.96 -2.88
CA ASN A 358 7.30 0.09 -3.73
C ASN A 358 8.76 0.58 -3.84
N GLY A 359 9.20 1.37 -2.87
CA GLY A 359 10.61 1.76 -2.76
C GLY A 359 11.49 0.65 -2.21
N VAL A 360 10.93 -0.33 -1.49
CA VAL A 360 11.65 -1.54 -1.08
C VAL A 360 10.76 -2.77 -1.24
N TRP A 361 11.20 -3.75 -2.03
CA TRP A 361 10.50 -5.02 -2.19
C TRP A 361 11.46 -6.12 -2.64
N MET A 362 11.10 -7.37 -2.40
CA MET A 362 11.87 -8.52 -2.87
C MET A 362 11.06 -9.38 -3.82
N LEU A 363 11.69 -9.83 -4.90
CA LEU A 363 11.06 -10.67 -5.90
C LEU A 363 11.92 -11.88 -6.20
N ARG A 364 11.30 -13.06 -6.12
CA ARG A 364 11.92 -14.33 -6.48
C ARG A 364 12.05 -14.40 -7.99
N ASN A 365 13.18 -14.87 -8.50
CA ASN A 365 13.37 -15.02 -9.94
C ASN A 365 12.67 -16.30 -10.44
N ASP A 366 11.36 -16.23 -10.61
CA ASP A 366 10.55 -17.32 -11.13
C ASP A 366 9.56 -16.87 -12.23
N ALA A 367 8.80 -17.82 -12.75
CA ALA A 367 7.87 -17.57 -13.85
C ALA A 367 6.72 -16.62 -13.46
N TRP A 368 6.28 -16.63 -12.20
CA TRP A 368 5.22 -15.72 -11.74
C TRP A 368 5.75 -14.28 -11.72
N ALA A 369 6.93 -14.09 -11.14
CA ALA A 369 7.57 -12.78 -11.02
C ALA A 369 7.83 -12.14 -12.39
N ARG A 370 8.27 -12.92 -13.37
CA ARG A 370 8.47 -12.47 -14.75
C ARG A 370 7.17 -11.96 -15.39
N ARG A 371 6.10 -12.76 -15.33
CA ARG A 371 4.77 -12.34 -15.82
C ARG A 371 4.23 -11.15 -15.05
N PHE A 372 4.54 -11.03 -13.76
CA PHE A 372 4.14 -9.89 -12.94
C PHE A 372 4.82 -8.60 -13.41
N LEU A 373 6.15 -8.61 -13.62
CA LEU A 373 6.86 -7.45 -14.19
C LEU A 373 6.32 -7.07 -15.58
N ASP A 374 5.99 -8.07 -16.41
CA ASP A 374 5.40 -7.84 -17.73
C ASP A 374 4.04 -7.16 -17.61
N ARG A 375 3.13 -7.61 -16.74
CA ARG A 375 1.83 -6.96 -16.53
C ARG A 375 1.95 -5.57 -15.90
N TRP A 376 2.86 -5.41 -14.93
CA TRP A 376 3.10 -4.13 -14.27
C TRP A 376 3.58 -3.06 -15.27
N TRP A 377 4.47 -3.43 -16.20
CA TRP A 377 4.91 -2.55 -17.28
C TRP A 377 3.78 -2.18 -18.25
N HIS A 378 2.86 -3.10 -18.55
CA HIS A 378 1.76 -2.86 -19.49
C HIS A 378 0.43 -2.49 -18.82
N SER A 379 0.50 -1.91 -17.63
CA SER A 379 -0.70 -1.57 -16.86
C SER A 379 -1.57 -0.54 -17.60
N ASP A 380 -2.88 -0.74 -17.58
CA ASP A 380 -3.84 0.09 -18.31
C ASP A 380 -3.95 1.52 -17.75
N ILE A 381 -3.55 1.74 -16.49
CA ILE A 381 -3.40 3.07 -15.88
C ILE A 381 -2.47 3.96 -16.70
N LEU A 382 -1.47 3.41 -17.40
CA LEU A 382 -0.54 4.16 -18.23
C LEU A 382 -1.15 4.68 -19.55
N SER A 383 -2.45 4.47 -19.72
CA SER A 383 -3.24 4.94 -20.86
C SER A 383 -4.08 6.16 -20.47
N GLY A 384 -4.38 7.01 -21.45
CA GLY A 384 -5.35 8.10 -21.27
C GLY A 384 -5.02 9.04 -20.10
N PRO A 385 -6.01 9.50 -19.32
CA PRO A 385 -5.80 10.41 -18.19
C PRO A 385 -4.88 9.86 -17.10
N GLY A 386 -4.76 8.54 -16.96
CA GLY A 386 -3.89 7.92 -15.96
C GLY A 386 -2.39 8.05 -16.26
N LYS A 387 -2.01 8.28 -17.53
CA LYS A 387 -0.59 8.44 -17.94
C LYS A 387 0.12 9.57 -17.19
N GLU A 388 -0.61 10.64 -16.91
CA GLU A 388 -0.04 11.83 -16.28
C GLU A 388 0.12 11.70 -14.76
N HIS A 389 -0.37 10.61 -14.14
CA HIS A 389 -0.23 10.36 -12.71
C HIS A 389 1.26 10.18 -12.32
N ASN A 390 1.76 10.96 -11.37
CA ASN A 390 3.14 11.05 -10.86
C ASN A 390 3.53 9.93 -9.91
N CYS A 391 2.58 9.24 -9.28
CA CYS A 391 2.87 8.01 -8.51
C CYS A 391 2.45 6.75 -9.27
N SER A 392 2.57 6.77 -10.59
CA SER A 392 2.01 5.72 -11.43
C SER A 392 2.65 4.35 -11.20
N ASP A 393 3.95 4.18 -10.88
CA ASP A 393 4.51 2.84 -10.67
C ASP A 393 3.99 2.15 -9.40
N GLN A 394 3.90 2.88 -8.30
CA GLN A 394 3.34 2.37 -7.05
C GLN A 394 1.85 2.10 -7.20
N SER A 395 1.13 3.00 -7.89
CA SER A 395 -0.30 2.84 -8.19
C SER A 395 -0.58 1.66 -9.13
N THR A 396 0.23 1.47 -10.17
CA THR A 396 0.10 0.33 -11.10
C THR A 396 0.45 -0.98 -10.43
N MET A 397 1.52 -1.03 -9.63
CA MET A 397 1.85 -2.23 -8.86
C MET A 397 0.68 -2.62 -7.94
N GLN A 398 0.10 -1.64 -7.26
CA GLN A 398 -1.03 -1.88 -6.37
C GLN A 398 -2.26 -2.38 -7.14
N HIS A 399 -2.63 -1.71 -8.24
CA HIS A 399 -3.71 -2.14 -9.12
C HIS A 399 -3.51 -3.58 -9.61
N GLU A 400 -2.33 -3.91 -10.14
CA GLU A 400 -2.01 -5.24 -10.65
C GLU A 400 -2.09 -6.34 -9.57
N LEU A 401 -1.85 -5.99 -8.30
CA LEU A 401 -1.86 -6.96 -7.21
C LEU A 401 -3.25 -7.19 -6.62
N ILE A 402 -4.08 -6.15 -6.48
CA ILE A 402 -5.31 -6.25 -5.68
C ILE A 402 -6.60 -5.91 -6.44
N GLN A 403 -6.55 -5.37 -7.67
CA GLN A 403 -7.77 -4.95 -8.37
C GLN A 403 -8.76 -6.10 -8.58
N GLU A 404 -8.29 -7.24 -9.11
CA GLU A 404 -9.16 -8.38 -9.45
C GLU A 404 -9.85 -8.93 -8.18
N SER A 405 -9.08 -9.12 -7.10
CA SER A 405 -9.61 -9.64 -5.82
C SER A 405 -10.54 -8.63 -5.12
N THR A 406 -10.30 -7.34 -5.32
CA THR A 406 -11.10 -6.25 -4.75
C THR A 406 -12.45 -6.12 -5.47
N MET A 407 -12.44 -6.08 -6.81
CA MET A 407 -13.65 -5.84 -7.60
C MET A 407 -14.57 -7.05 -7.74
N ARG A 408 -14.06 -8.27 -7.53
CA ARG A 408 -14.86 -9.49 -7.52
C ARG A 408 -15.58 -9.63 -6.19
N LEU A 409 -16.75 -8.98 -6.04
CA LEU A 409 -17.67 -9.16 -4.90
C LEU A 409 -18.22 -10.60 -4.87
N ASP A 410 -17.38 -11.48 -4.36
CA ASP A 410 -17.62 -12.90 -4.19
C ASP A 410 -18.09 -13.15 -2.75
N SER A 411 -19.34 -13.59 -2.61
CA SER A 411 -19.96 -13.86 -1.31
C SER A 411 -19.20 -14.91 -0.48
N ALA A 412 -18.53 -15.86 -1.13
CA ALA A 412 -17.75 -16.88 -0.43
C ALA A 412 -16.43 -16.30 0.07
N TRP A 413 -15.81 -15.44 -0.73
CA TRP A 413 -14.66 -14.66 -0.30
C TRP A 413 -15.00 -13.78 0.91
N ASP A 414 -16.15 -13.09 0.87
CA ASP A 414 -16.63 -12.25 1.97
C ASP A 414 -16.86 -13.08 3.22
N ALA A 415 -17.52 -14.24 3.09
CA ALA A 415 -17.77 -15.15 4.21
C ALA A 415 -16.47 -15.70 4.83
N ALA A 416 -15.44 -15.94 4.01
CA ALA A 416 -14.14 -16.44 4.46
C ALA A 416 -13.17 -15.32 4.89
N GLU A 417 -13.52 -14.05 4.67
CA GLU A 417 -12.58 -12.92 4.72
C GLU A 417 -11.30 -13.26 3.94
N GLY A 418 -11.43 -13.54 2.64
CA GLY A 418 -10.30 -14.02 1.84
C GLY A 418 -9.09 -13.06 1.82
N PRO A 419 -7.90 -13.57 1.48
CA PRO A 419 -6.63 -12.81 1.55
C PRO A 419 -6.55 -11.72 0.49
N ILE A 420 -6.33 -10.46 0.88
CA ILE A 420 -6.23 -9.31 -0.04
C ILE A 420 -5.29 -9.58 -1.23
N TRP A 421 -4.14 -10.20 -0.92
CA TRP A 421 -3.01 -10.36 -1.83
C TRP A 421 -3.06 -11.69 -2.58
N PRO A 422 -2.50 -11.74 -3.80
CA PRO A 422 -2.27 -13.00 -4.51
C PRO A 422 -1.44 -13.97 -3.66
N ARG A 423 -1.58 -15.27 -3.91
CA ARG A 423 -0.95 -16.31 -3.08
C ARG A 423 0.57 -16.25 -3.11
N GLU A 424 1.14 -15.77 -4.20
CA GLU A 424 2.57 -15.57 -4.40
C GLU A 424 3.11 -14.33 -3.67
N VAL A 425 2.24 -13.49 -3.11
CA VAL A 425 2.61 -12.28 -2.38
C VAL A 425 2.54 -12.52 -0.87
N ARG A 426 3.54 -12.01 -0.15
CA ARG A 426 3.51 -11.91 1.31
C ARG A 426 3.77 -10.48 1.73
N VAL A 427 2.92 -10.02 2.63
CA VAL A 427 3.11 -8.75 3.32
C VAL A 427 4.05 -8.96 4.49
N THR A 428 5.12 -8.17 4.48
CA THR A 428 6.10 -8.08 5.55
C THR A 428 5.72 -6.96 6.51
N ALA A 429 6.20 -7.06 7.74
CA ALA A 429 6.14 -5.96 8.69
C ALA A 429 7.06 -4.82 8.22
N GLN A 430 6.66 -3.57 8.47
CA GLN A 430 7.43 -2.40 8.04
C GLN A 430 8.81 -2.33 8.70
N GLU A 431 8.95 -2.77 9.95
CA GLU A 431 10.26 -2.87 10.61
C GLU A 431 11.24 -3.80 9.89
N ASP A 432 10.74 -4.76 9.11
CA ASP A 432 11.56 -5.79 8.48
C ASP A 432 12.02 -5.42 7.07
N MET A 433 11.39 -4.43 6.44
CA MET A 433 11.62 -4.11 5.04
C MET A 433 11.66 -2.61 4.76
N GLN A 434 10.78 -1.83 5.40
CA GLN A 434 10.58 -0.46 4.98
C GLN A 434 9.87 0.39 6.04
N SER A 435 10.67 1.07 6.87
CA SER A 435 10.17 2.07 7.81
C SER A 435 10.49 3.47 7.34
N PHE A 436 9.62 4.44 7.63
CA PHE A 436 9.78 5.82 7.15
C PHE A 436 10.48 6.72 8.16
N HIS A 437 11.11 7.81 7.72
CA HIS A 437 11.42 8.89 8.66
C HIS A 437 10.14 9.51 9.24
N GLN A 438 10.29 10.18 10.37
CA GLN A 438 9.19 10.74 11.16
C GLN A 438 8.15 11.52 10.33
N ALA A 439 8.59 12.52 9.56
CA ALA A 439 7.67 13.37 8.81
C ALA A 439 6.78 12.59 7.82
N THR A 440 7.34 11.63 7.08
CA THR A 440 6.55 10.80 6.16
C THR A 440 5.67 9.83 6.94
N ALA A 441 6.19 9.18 7.99
CA ALA A 441 5.39 8.31 8.85
C ALA A 441 4.15 9.02 9.40
N MET A 442 4.30 10.26 9.87
CA MET A 442 3.18 11.09 10.33
C MET A 442 2.21 11.45 9.20
N THR A 443 2.75 11.82 8.03
CA THR A 443 1.95 12.26 6.87
C THR A 443 1.12 11.14 6.27
N VAL A 444 1.62 9.90 6.27
CA VAL A 444 0.92 8.73 5.76
C VAL A 444 0.41 7.80 6.87
N ALA A 445 0.28 8.31 8.10
CA ALA A 445 -0.20 7.57 9.27
C ALA A 445 0.38 6.14 9.41
N SER A 446 1.69 6.03 9.16
CA SER A 446 2.46 4.79 9.03
C SER A 446 3.50 4.65 10.16
N ARG A 447 4.32 3.60 10.14
CA ARG A 447 5.40 3.41 11.12
C ARG A 447 6.56 4.36 10.84
N GLU A 448 6.97 5.07 11.89
CA GLU A 448 8.26 5.75 11.95
C GLU A 448 9.37 4.74 12.26
N TRP A 449 10.47 4.83 11.54
CA TRP A 449 11.69 4.07 11.77
C TRP A 449 12.12 4.13 13.23
N GLN A 450 12.39 2.97 13.80
CA GLN A 450 12.96 2.80 15.12
C GLN A 450 14.32 2.11 15.01
N GLU A 451 15.16 2.27 16.04
CA GLU A 451 16.40 1.51 16.17
C GLU A 451 16.10 0.00 16.11
N GLY A 452 16.82 -0.74 15.27
CA GLY A 452 16.56 -2.15 14.98
C GLY A 452 15.73 -2.42 13.71
N ASP A 453 15.08 -1.41 13.13
CA ASP A 453 14.36 -1.55 11.86
C ASP A 453 15.37 -1.67 10.70
N PHE A 454 15.12 -2.59 9.75
CA PHE A 454 16.10 -2.98 8.74
C PHE A 454 16.51 -1.85 7.78
N ILE A 455 15.52 -1.12 7.26
CA ILE A 455 15.71 -0.05 6.28
C ILE A 455 14.93 1.19 6.72
N LYS A 456 15.58 2.35 6.59
CA LYS A 456 14.96 3.68 6.72
C LYS A 456 14.79 4.28 5.33
N HIS A 457 13.55 4.42 4.89
CA HIS A 457 13.19 4.95 3.58
C HIS A 457 12.73 6.42 3.70
N HIS A 458 13.16 7.26 2.76
CA HIS A 458 12.87 8.69 2.74
C HIS A 458 12.04 9.16 1.54
N PRO A 459 10.86 8.55 1.29
CA PRO A 459 10.06 8.92 0.13
C PRO A 459 9.61 10.38 0.23
N GLY A 460 9.64 11.07 -0.92
CA GLY A 460 9.27 12.48 -1.02
C GLY A 460 10.38 13.47 -0.67
N CYS A 461 11.55 13.00 -0.23
CA CYS A 461 12.64 13.89 0.13
C CYS A 461 13.28 14.65 -1.03
N HIS A 462 13.00 14.28 -2.28
CA HIS A 462 13.43 15.04 -3.46
C HIS A 462 12.84 16.45 -3.54
N TYR A 463 11.74 16.74 -2.81
CA TYR A 463 11.14 18.07 -2.73
C TYR A 463 11.78 18.98 -1.67
N TYR A 464 12.45 18.43 -0.64
CA TYR A 464 12.90 19.16 0.54
C TYR A 464 14.40 19.04 0.73
N LYS A 465 15.17 19.59 -0.22
CA LYS A 465 16.60 19.32 -0.37
C LYS A 465 17.40 19.41 0.95
N ASP A 466 17.32 20.52 1.69
CA ASP A 466 18.23 20.70 2.83
C ASP A 466 17.86 19.87 4.07
N PRO A 467 16.60 19.85 4.56
CA PRO A 467 16.22 18.95 5.64
C PRO A 467 16.48 17.47 5.32
N CYS A 468 16.26 17.07 4.08
CA CYS A 468 16.48 15.68 3.68
C CYS A 468 17.96 15.30 3.55
N LYS A 469 18.84 16.22 3.13
CA LYS A 469 20.30 15.97 3.18
C LYS A 469 20.75 15.59 4.58
N GLN A 470 20.23 16.27 5.61
CA GLN A 470 20.54 15.95 7.00
C GLN A 470 20.07 14.55 7.38
N LEU A 471 18.85 14.16 7.00
CA LEU A 471 18.32 12.81 7.24
C LEU A 471 19.16 11.71 6.56
N TYR A 472 19.64 11.95 5.34
CA TYR A 472 20.53 11.03 4.64
C TYR A 472 21.88 10.87 5.35
N TRP A 473 22.47 11.99 5.79
CA TRP A 473 23.70 11.97 6.59
C TRP A 473 23.55 11.18 7.88
N GLU A 474 22.47 11.42 8.62
CA GLU A 474 22.18 10.69 9.86
C GLU A 474 22.03 9.18 9.62
N ALA A 475 21.30 8.79 8.57
CA ALA A 475 21.12 7.39 8.21
C ALA A 475 22.45 6.72 7.84
N ALA A 476 23.25 7.37 7.00
CA ALA A 476 24.55 6.86 6.55
C ALA A 476 25.54 6.71 7.71
N VAL A 477 25.72 7.75 8.53
CA VAL A 477 26.64 7.73 9.68
C VAL A 477 26.22 6.67 10.70
N SER A 478 24.91 6.55 10.98
CA SER A 478 24.40 5.52 11.89
C SER A 478 24.71 4.11 11.39
N PHE A 479 24.51 3.83 10.10
CA PHE A 479 24.82 2.52 9.53
C PHE A 479 26.32 2.23 9.55
N GLU A 480 27.17 3.19 9.15
CA GLU A 480 28.62 3.01 9.11
C GLU A 480 29.23 2.70 10.48
N ASP A 481 28.75 3.36 11.55
CA ASP A 481 29.19 3.08 12.92
C ASP A 481 28.85 1.64 13.33
N LYS A 482 27.61 1.21 13.07
CA LYS A 482 27.18 -0.18 13.33
C LYS A 482 27.99 -1.20 12.51
N ALA A 483 28.24 -0.90 11.24
CA ALA A 483 29.00 -1.77 10.34
C ALA A 483 30.45 -1.92 10.79
N ARG A 484 31.09 -0.83 11.21
CA ARG A 484 32.45 -0.83 11.78
C ARG A 484 32.52 -1.69 13.04
N LYS A 485 31.57 -1.53 13.95
CA LYS A 485 31.47 -2.34 15.18
C LYS A 485 31.28 -3.82 14.85
N LEU A 486 30.45 -4.16 13.85
CA LEU A 486 30.27 -5.54 13.39
C LEU A 486 31.58 -6.14 12.84
N LEU A 487 32.31 -5.39 12.00
CA LEU A 487 33.60 -5.84 11.44
C LEU A 487 34.65 -6.03 12.54
N GLN A 488 34.72 -5.14 13.52
CA GLN A 488 35.61 -5.28 14.68
C GLN A 488 35.28 -6.54 15.49
N ARG A 489 33.99 -6.80 15.76
CA ARG A 489 33.55 -8.03 16.44
C ARG A 489 33.95 -9.29 15.66
N ARG A 490 33.80 -9.28 14.33
CA ARG A 490 34.21 -10.40 13.45
C ARG A 490 35.71 -10.61 13.37
N ALA A 491 36.53 -9.56 13.56
CA ALA A 491 37.98 -9.66 13.54
C ALA A 491 38.57 -10.19 14.87
N LEU A 492 37.82 -10.08 15.96
CA LEU A 492 38.22 -10.57 17.29
C LEU A 492 37.84 -12.04 17.54
N ASN A 493 36.87 -12.56 16.79
CA ASN A 493 36.42 -13.95 16.82
C ASN A 493 37.11 -14.75 15.72
#